data_AF-A0A350F3D3-F1
#
_entry.id   AF-A0A350F3D3-F1
#
_cell.length_a   1.000
_cell.length_b   1.000
_cell.length_c   1.000
_cell.angle_alpha   90.00
_cell.angle_beta   90.00
_cell.angle_gamma   90.00
#
_symmetry.space_group_name_H-M   'P 1'
#
loop_
_entity.id
_entity.type
_entity.pdbx_description
1 polymer ?
#
loop_
_entity_poly.entity_id
_entity_poly.type
_entity_poly.pdbx_seq_one_letter_code
_entity_poly.pdbx_strand_id
1 'polypeptide(L)'
;MEERRLAHRLHGHQHCFKHTGSGLQLFAFDNDGRFPSHPDGWGDALLLLVRSNYLDIPFICGPTDDGRVFREALEKGTDVPEELCTRVYVQGLSDDNRNGVCIMYDRHSHPGGDHFYQIVRRRVRECLDDYGSMSQIEDKRWPEFSRRQIKLLMERGFTREQAEYYFPDGKE
;
A
#
# COMPACT_ATOMS: atom_id res chain seq x y z
N MET A 1 -26.86 10.63 -12.81
CA MET A 1 -25.95 11.26 -11.81
C MET A 1 -26.08 10.62 -10.43
N GLU A 2 -27.28 10.16 -10.06
CA GLU A 2 -27.58 9.53 -8.76
C GLU A 2 -27.08 8.08 -8.64
N GLU A 3 -27.16 7.28 -9.70
CA GLU A 3 -26.60 5.92 -9.75
C GLU A 3 -25.08 5.88 -9.57
N ARG A 4 -24.34 6.85 -10.13
CA ARG A 4 -22.90 6.99 -9.89
C ARG A 4 -22.57 7.31 -8.43
N ARG A 5 -23.45 8.01 -7.71
CA ARG A 5 -23.28 8.30 -6.27
C ARG A 5 -23.64 7.09 -5.40
N LEU A 6 -24.61 6.28 -5.80
CA LEU A 6 -25.05 5.09 -5.07
C LEU A 6 -24.05 3.92 -5.21
N ALA A 7 -23.58 3.64 -6.44
CA ALA A 7 -22.53 2.66 -6.68
C ALA A 7 -21.28 2.97 -5.85
N HIS A 8 -20.91 4.25 -5.78
CA HIS A 8 -19.69 4.71 -5.12
C HIS A 8 -19.73 4.65 -3.57
N ARG A 9 -20.91 4.82 -2.93
CA ARG A 9 -21.06 4.56 -1.49
C ARG A 9 -20.92 3.07 -1.14
N LEU A 10 -21.14 2.17 -2.10
CA LEU A 10 -20.95 0.72 -1.96
C LEU A 10 -19.51 0.26 -2.33
N HIS A 11 -18.71 1.10 -2.98
CA HIS A 11 -17.27 0.85 -3.26
C HIS A 11 -16.37 1.20 -2.07
N GLY A 12 -16.79 2.13 -1.21
CA GLY A 12 -16.07 2.41 0.04
C GLY A 12 -16.02 1.15 0.90
N HIS A 13 -14.81 0.68 1.22
CA HIS A 13 -14.45 -0.58 1.89
C HIS A 13 -13.91 -1.71 1.01
N GLN A 14 -14.06 -1.67 -0.32
CA GLN A 14 -13.46 -2.72 -1.17
C GLN A 14 -11.92 -2.68 -1.14
N HIS A 15 -11.32 -1.52 -0.86
CA HIS A 15 -9.87 -1.34 -0.80
C HIS A 15 -9.37 -0.96 0.60
N CYS A 16 -10.16 -1.23 1.64
CA CYS A 16 -9.87 -0.73 2.99
C CYS A 16 -8.49 -1.18 3.52
N PHE A 17 -7.62 -0.20 3.82
CA PHE A 17 -6.31 -0.45 4.43
C PHE A 17 -6.36 -1.20 5.77
N LYS A 18 -7.49 -1.17 6.51
CA LYS A 18 -7.64 -1.96 7.73
C LYS A 18 -7.64 -3.46 7.48
N HIS A 19 -8.27 -3.91 6.39
CA HIS A 19 -8.21 -5.32 6.01
C HIS A 19 -6.78 -5.68 5.59
N THR A 20 -6.14 -4.82 4.79
CA THR A 20 -4.73 -4.98 4.40
C THR A 20 -3.81 -5.12 5.63
N GLY A 21 -3.94 -4.23 6.61
CA GLY A 21 -3.18 -4.28 7.86
C GLY A 21 -3.43 -5.56 8.64
N SER A 22 -4.68 -6.03 8.71
CA SER A 22 -5.03 -7.28 9.37
C SER A 22 -4.38 -8.49 8.69
N GLY A 23 -4.42 -8.56 7.35
CA GLY A 23 -3.79 -9.65 6.61
C GLY A 23 -2.27 -9.66 6.72
N LEU A 24 -1.63 -8.49 6.72
CA LEU A 24 -0.20 -8.35 6.96
C LEU A 24 0.21 -8.80 8.36
N GLN A 25 -0.59 -8.46 9.38
CA GLN A 25 -0.34 -8.88 10.76
C GLN A 25 -0.53 -10.39 10.95
N LEU A 26 -1.55 -10.98 10.32
CA LEU A 26 -1.76 -12.43 10.34
C LEU A 26 -0.60 -13.16 9.65
N PHE A 27 -0.17 -12.69 8.48
CA PHE A 27 1.00 -13.25 7.81
C PHE A 27 2.24 -13.16 8.70
N ALA A 28 2.52 -12.00 9.29
CA ALA A 28 3.67 -11.83 10.16
C ALA A 28 3.61 -12.75 11.39
N PHE A 29 2.44 -12.92 12.00
CA PHE A 29 2.24 -13.85 13.10
C PHE A 29 2.63 -15.28 12.73
N ASP A 30 2.25 -15.75 11.54
CA ASP A 30 2.57 -17.08 11.04
C ASP A 30 4.01 -17.20 10.48
N ASN A 31 4.75 -16.09 10.35
CA ASN A 31 6.08 -16.03 9.74
C ASN A 31 7.13 -15.35 10.65
N ASP A 32 7.11 -15.67 11.95
CA ASP A 32 8.10 -15.20 12.93
C ASP A 32 8.25 -13.66 12.97
N GLY A 33 7.13 -12.95 12.86
CA GLY A 33 7.07 -11.48 12.87
C GLY A 33 7.52 -10.83 11.56
N ARG A 34 7.78 -11.58 10.49
CA ARG A 34 8.24 -11.03 9.20
C ARG A 34 7.06 -10.72 8.28
N PHE A 35 7.02 -9.51 7.75
CA PHE A 35 6.07 -9.17 6.70
C PHE A 35 6.47 -9.82 5.36
N PRO A 36 5.53 -9.98 4.41
CA PRO A 36 5.82 -10.66 3.16
C PRO A 36 6.91 -9.94 2.36
N SER A 37 7.76 -10.72 1.72
CA SER A 37 8.81 -10.28 0.81
C SER A 37 8.98 -11.28 -0.33
N HIS A 38 9.37 -10.83 -1.50
CA HIS A 38 9.64 -11.69 -2.65
C HIS A 38 10.88 -11.19 -3.41
N PRO A 39 11.75 -12.09 -3.91
CA PRO A 39 12.95 -11.69 -4.66
C PRO A 39 12.62 -10.87 -5.92
N ASP A 40 11.47 -11.12 -6.54
CA ASP A 40 11.05 -10.45 -7.77
C ASP A 40 10.34 -9.11 -7.53
N GLY A 41 10.06 -8.75 -6.28
CA GLY A 41 9.49 -7.44 -5.95
C GLY A 41 8.47 -7.42 -4.80
N TRP A 42 8.13 -6.22 -4.34
CA TRP A 42 7.03 -5.98 -3.42
C TRP A 42 5.66 -6.25 -4.05
N GLY A 43 5.52 -6.16 -5.37
CA GLY A 43 4.30 -6.55 -6.10
C GLY A 43 4.00 -8.03 -5.90
N ASP A 44 4.99 -8.89 -6.13
CA ASP A 44 4.88 -10.33 -5.88
C ASP A 44 4.77 -10.68 -4.39
N ALA A 45 5.38 -9.88 -3.52
CA ALA A 45 5.19 -10.01 -2.07
C ALA A 45 3.72 -9.77 -1.66
N LEU A 46 3.04 -8.80 -2.28
CA LEU A 46 1.59 -8.60 -2.06
C LEU A 46 0.78 -9.75 -2.67
N LEU A 47 1.15 -10.24 -3.85
CA LEU A 47 0.47 -11.37 -4.49
C LEU A 47 0.60 -12.67 -3.65
N LEU A 48 1.69 -12.82 -2.90
CA LEU A 48 1.87 -13.92 -1.95
C LEU A 48 0.78 -13.94 -0.86
N LEU A 49 0.34 -12.77 -0.35
CA LEU A 49 -0.76 -12.69 0.62
C LEU A 49 -2.06 -13.22 0.02
N VAL A 50 -2.30 -12.95 -1.25
CA VAL A 50 -3.48 -13.44 -1.98
C VAL A 50 -3.39 -14.94 -2.22
N ARG A 51 -2.25 -15.43 -2.72
CA ARG A 51 -2.00 -16.87 -2.94
C ARG A 51 -2.13 -17.69 -1.67
N SER A 52 -1.82 -17.09 -0.53
CA SER A 52 -1.82 -17.73 0.78
C SER A 52 -3.10 -17.47 1.58
N ASN A 53 -4.14 -16.88 0.96
CA ASN A 53 -5.45 -16.60 1.58
C ASN A 53 -5.41 -15.66 2.81
N TYR A 54 -4.41 -14.79 2.95
CA TYR A 54 -4.41 -13.75 3.99
C TYR A 54 -5.20 -12.50 3.57
N LEU A 55 -5.31 -12.24 2.26
CA LEU A 55 -6.02 -11.09 1.68
C LEU A 55 -6.65 -11.45 0.33
N ASP A 56 -7.68 -10.71 -0.06
CA ASP A 56 -8.16 -10.67 -1.44
C ASP A 56 -7.53 -9.50 -2.21
N ILE A 57 -7.48 -9.63 -3.55
CA ILE A 57 -6.91 -8.65 -4.48
C ILE A 57 -7.40 -7.20 -4.25
N PRO A 58 -8.69 -6.93 -4.00
CA PRO A 58 -9.14 -5.56 -3.76
C PRO A 58 -8.39 -4.85 -2.62
N PHE A 59 -7.94 -5.57 -1.58
CA PHE A 59 -7.25 -4.97 -0.44
C PHE A 59 -5.79 -4.60 -0.72
N ILE A 60 -5.20 -5.04 -1.82
CA ILE A 60 -3.83 -4.64 -2.23
C ILE A 60 -3.84 -3.60 -3.37
N CYS A 61 -5.03 -3.24 -3.86
CA CYS A 61 -5.26 -2.25 -4.90
C CYS A 61 -5.67 -0.90 -4.32
N GLY A 62 -5.30 0.19 -4.98
CA GLY A 62 -5.71 1.54 -4.65
C GLY A 62 -7.12 1.88 -5.15
N PRO A 63 -7.62 3.08 -4.83
CA PRO A 63 -8.93 3.53 -5.29
C PRO A 63 -9.00 3.48 -6.82
N THR A 64 -10.10 2.96 -7.38
CA THR A 64 -10.36 2.85 -8.83
C THR A 64 -9.57 1.79 -9.60
N ASP A 65 -8.68 1.03 -8.93
CA ASP A 65 -7.99 -0.11 -9.53
C ASP A 65 -8.86 -1.36 -9.45
N ASP A 66 -9.16 -1.96 -10.60
CA ASP A 66 -10.01 -3.15 -10.69
C ASP A 66 -9.26 -4.43 -10.27
N GLY A 67 -7.95 -4.37 -10.03
CA GLY A 67 -7.10 -5.50 -9.63
C GLY A 67 -6.67 -6.40 -10.78
N ARG A 68 -6.84 -5.97 -12.04
CA ARG A 68 -6.48 -6.76 -13.22
C ARG A 68 -5.00 -7.15 -13.25
N VAL A 69 -4.11 -6.25 -12.86
CA VAL A 69 -2.65 -6.51 -12.84
C VAL A 69 -2.36 -7.75 -11.98
N PHE A 70 -2.88 -7.79 -10.75
CA PHE A 70 -2.70 -8.93 -9.85
C PHE A 70 -3.44 -10.18 -10.31
N ARG A 71 -4.66 -10.07 -10.86
CA ARG A 71 -5.39 -11.22 -11.40
C ARG A 71 -4.63 -11.88 -12.55
N GLU A 72 -4.13 -11.09 -13.49
CA GLU A 72 -3.37 -11.62 -14.62
C GLU A 72 -2.06 -12.28 -14.18
N ALA A 73 -1.32 -11.66 -13.25
CA ALA A 73 -0.12 -12.25 -12.67
C ALA A 73 -0.42 -13.57 -11.92
N LEU A 74 -1.54 -13.62 -11.19
CA LEU A 74 -2.00 -14.81 -10.49
C LEU A 74 -2.35 -15.95 -11.45
N GLU A 75 -3.14 -15.65 -12.49
CA GLU A 75 -3.62 -16.62 -13.48
C GLU A 75 -2.48 -17.16 -14.36
N LYS A 76 -1.56 -16.29 -14.77
CA LYS A 76 -0.46 -16.63 -15.69
C LYS A 76 0.79 -17.13 -14.97
N GLY A 77 0.88 -16.94 -13.65
CA GLY A 77 2.08 -17.26 -12.87
C GLY A 77 3.28 -16.39 -13.23
N THR A 78 3.04 -15.14 -13.63
CA THR A 78 4.08 -14.16 -13.98
C THR A 78 4.31 -13.17 -12.85
N ASP A 79 5.45 -12.49 -12.88
CA ASP A 79 5.79 -11.40 -11.96
C ASP A 79 4.78 -10.25 -12.06
N VAL A 80 4.62 -9.52 -10.96
CA VAL A 80 3.74 -8.35 -10.90
C VAL A 80 4.49 -7.12 -11.41
N PRO A 81 4.05 -6.46 -12.50
CA PRO A 81 4.64 -5.21 -12.96
C PRO A 81 4.30 -4.07 -12.01
N GLU A 82 5.22 -3.79 -11.08
CA GLU A 82 5.05 -2.82 -9.99
C GLU A 82 4.71 -1.42 -10.50
N GLU A 83 5.22 -1.00 -11.66
CA GLU A 83 4.93 0.27 -12.31
C GLU A 83 3.45 0.46 -12.70
N LEU A 84 2.68 -0.63 -12.81
CA LEU A 84 1.25 -0.61 -13.07
C LEU A 84 0.38 -0.63 -11.80
N CYS A 85 0.99 -0.93 -10.65
CA CYS A 85 0.27 -1.00 -9.38
C CYS A 85 -0.10 0.39 -8.85
N THR A 86 -1.30 0.50 -8.27
CA THR A 86 -1.83 1.77 -7.73
C THR A 86 -1.51 2.01 -6.26
N ARG A 87 -1.00 1.00 -5.56
CA ARG A 87 -0.39 1.11 -4.23
C ARG A 87 1.06 0.69 -4.28
N VAL A 88 1.85 1.20 -3.35
CA VAL A 88 3.24 0.81 -3.13
C VAL A 88 3.34 0.17 -1.76
N TYR A 89 4.04 -0.97 -1.68
CA TYR A 89 4.30 -1.70 -0.46
C TYR A 89 5.81 -1.72 -0.16
N VAL A 90 6.16 -1.53 1.11
CA VAL A 90 7.54 -1.52 1.60
C VAL A 90 7.87 -2.92 2.14
N GLN A 91 8.50 -3.76 1.30
CA GLN A 91 8.93 -5.10 1.74
C GLN A 91 10.25 -5.07 2.53
N GLY A 92 10.51 -6.12 3.29
CA GLY A 92 11.70 -6.25 4.15
C GLY A 92 11.50 -5.74 5.59
N LEU A 93 10.26 -5.39 5.94
CA LEU A 93 9.90 -5.02 7.30
C LEU A 93 9.54 -6.25 8.17
N SER A 94 9.63 -6.09 9.48
CA SER A 94 9.21 -7.05 10.50
C SER A 94 8.67 -6.32 11.73
N ASP A 95 8.13 -7.06 12.69
CA ASP A 95 7.73 -6.53 14.01
C ASP A 95 8.83 -5.69 14.67
N ASP A 96 10.10 -6.08 14.50
CA ASP A 96 11.25 -5.45 15.15
C ASP A 96 11.68 -4.13 14.50
N ASN A 97 11.38 -3.92 13.21
CA ASN A 97 11.91 -2.79 12.44
C ASN A 97 10.84 -1.91 11.78
N ARG A 98 9.55 -2.17 11.99
CA ARG A 98 8.45 -1.40 11.37
C ARG A 98 8.12 -0.07 12.02
N ASN A 99 8.53 0.17 13.28
CA ASN A 99 8.05 1.30 14.08
C ASN A 99 8.09 2.66 13.34
N GLY A 100 6.95 3.33 13.18
CA GLY A 100 6.79 4.64 12.54
C GLY A 100 6.93 4.69 11.01
N VAL A 101 7.18 3.54 10.36
CA VAL A 101 7.30 3.41 8.91
C VAL A 101 5.91 3.24 8.28
N CYS A 102 5.68 3.90 7.16
CA CYS A 102 4.53 3.65 6.30
C CYS A 102 4.74 2.35 5.53
N ILE A 103 3.96 1.31 5.85
CA ILE A 103 4.10 -0.03 5.27
C ILE A 103 3.56 -0.06 3.84
N MET A 104 2.45 0.62 3.58
CA MET A 104 1.82 0.65 2.25
C MET A 104 1.08 1.96 2.04
N TYR A 105 1.04 2.47 0.81
CA TYR A 105 0.34 3.72 0.52
C TYR A 105 -0.16 3.80 -0.93
N ASP A 106 -1.10 4.70 -1.20
CA ASP A 106 -1.57 4.97 -2.55
C ASP A 106 -0.50 5.69 -3.38
N ARG A 107 -0.10 5.13 -4.53
CA ARG A 107 0.92 5.72 -5.41
C ARG A 107 0.55 7.13 -5.87
N HIS A 108 -0.73 7.35 -6.12
CA HIS A 108 -1.28 8.63 -6.54
C HIS A 108 -2.37 9.08 -5.57
N SER A 109 -2.49 10.39 -5.40
CA SER A 109 -3.54 10.94 -4.55
C SER A 109 -4.90 10.88 -5.22
N HIS A 110 -5.94 10.76 -4.40
CA HIS A 110 -7.33 10.77 -4.83
C HIS A 110 -8.14 11.83 -4.08
N PRO A 111 -9.11 12.51 -4.72
CA PRO A 111 -9.98 13.47 -4.03
C PRO A 111 -10.75 12.82 -2.87
N GLY A 112 -10.35 13.11 -1.63
CA GLY A 112 -10.96 12.53 -0.42
C GLY A 112 -10.49 11.12 -0.01
N GLY A 113 -9.54 10.51 -0.72
CA GLY A 113 -9.06 9.15 -0.46
C GLY A 113 -10.07 8.05 -0.82
N ASP A 114 -9.79 6.79 -0.49
CA ASP A 114 -10.70 5.65 -0.70
C ASP A 114 -11.97 5.76 0.17
N HIS A 115 -11.78 6.13 1.44
CA HIS A 115 -12.85 6.03 2.45
C HIS A 115 -13.87 7.17 2.39
N PHE A 116 -13.53 8.29 1.77
CA PHE A 116 -14.39 9.48 1.70
C PHE A 116 -14.37 10.15 0.34
N TYR A 117 -14.22 9.38 -0.74
CA TYR A 117 -14.11 9.94 -2.09
C TYR A 117 -15.26 10.92 -2.37
N GLN A 118 -14.87 12.19 -2.45
CA GLN A 118 -15.75 13.33 -2.62
C GLN A 118 -15.02 14.32 -3.50
N ILE A 119 -15.68 14.67 -4.62
CA ILE A 119 -15.19 15.57 -5.67
C ILE A 119 -14.73 16.94 -5.13
N VAL A 120 -15.19 17.34 -3.94
CA VAL A 120 -14.94 18.66 -3.34
C VAL A 120 -13.86 18.64 -2.24
N ARG A 121 -13.21 17.49 -2.01
CA ARG A 121 -12.20 17.34 -0.94
C ARG A 121 -10.77 17.45 -1.49
N ARG A 122 -9.85 17.80 -0.58
CA ARG A 122 -8.40 17.86 -0.86
C ARG A 122 -7.93 16.50 -1.39
N ARG A 123 -6.95 16.53 -2.30
CA ARG A 123 -6.27 15.32 -2.75
C ARG A 123 -5.36 14.80 -1.64
N VAL A 124 -5.54 13.53 -1.32
CA VAL A 124 -4.77 12.83 -0.28
C VAL A 124 -4.30 11.49 -0.80
N ARG A 125 -3.20 10.99 -0.27
CA ARG A 125 -2.81 9.58 -0.35
C ARG A 125 -3.21 8.91 0.96
N GLU A 126 -3.86 7.76 0.90
CA GLU A 126 -4.04 6.93 2.09
C GLU A 126 -2.76 6.12 2.34
N CYS A 127 -2.45 5.93 3.63
CA CYS A 127 -1.23 5.27 4.09
C CYS A 127 -1.60 4.31 5.22
N LEU A 128 -1.04 3.11 5.16
CA LEU A 128 -1.04 2.12 6.23
C LEU A 128 0.21 2.30 7.07
N ASP A 129 0.02 2.64 8.33
CA ASP A 129 1.11 2.73 9.31
C ASP A 129 1.48 1.36 9.88
N ASP A 130 2.52 1.38 10.70
CA ASP A 130 3.14 0.22 11.34
C ASP A 130 2.26 -0.51 12.36
N TYR A 131 1.16 0.09 12.80
CA TYR A 131 0.17 -0.51 13.69
C TYR A 131 -1.07 -1.00 12.95
N GLY A 132 -1.05 -1.01 11.62
CA GLY A 132 -2.21 -1.38 10.81
C GLY A 132 -3.31 -0.29 10.82
N SER A 133 -2.98 0.92 11.27
CA SER A 133 -3.87 2.06 11.25
C SER A 133 -3.72 2.84 9.94
N MET A 134 -4.80 3.48 9.52
CA MET A 134 -4.84 4.25 8.29
C MET A 134 -4.68 5.74 8.59
N SER A 135 -3.78 6.39 7.88
CA SER A 135 -3.61 7.84 7.86
C SER A 135 -3.83 8.41 6.46
N GLN A 136 -4.12 9.72 6.40
CA GLN A 136 -4.27 10.44 5.13
C GLN A 136 -3.24 11.57 5.06
N ILE A 137 -2.45 11.58 4.00
CA ILE A 137 -1.43 12.60 3.76
C ILE A 137 -1.87 13.48 2.58
N GLU A 138 -2.04 14.77 2.82
CA GLU A 138 -2.31 15.74 1.75
C GLU A 138 -1.12 15.86 0.79
N ASP A 139 -1.38 16.01 -0.51
CA ASP A 139 -0.33 16.12 -1.54
C ASP A 139 0.74 17.17 -1.22
N LYS A 140 0.33 18.33 -0.70
CA LYS A 140 1.26 19.41 -0.34
C LYS A 140 2.27 19.01 0.76
N ARG A 141 1.94 18.01 1.57
CA ARG A 141 2.79 17.47 2.65
C ARG A 141 3.56 16.23 2.21
N TRP A 142 3.25 15.68 1.03
CA TRP A 142 3.80 14.41 0.57
C TRP A 142 5.33 14.43 0.38
N PRO A 143 5.97 15.47 -0.17
CA PRO A 143 7.43 15.50 -0.29
C PRO A 143 8.15 15.49 1.07
N GLU A 144 7.62 16.22 2.05
CA GLU A 144 8.15 16.23 3.42
C GLU A 144 7.97 14.88 4.11
N PHE A 145 6.78 14.29 3.96
CA PHE A 145 6.50 12.95 4.46
C PHE A 145 7.43 11.91 3.86
N SER A 146 7.60 11.92 2.53
CA SER A 146 8.52 11.02 1.80
C SER A 146 9.96 11.15 2.29
N ARG A 147 10.48 12.39 2.46
CA ARG A 147 11.81 12.62 3.05
C ARG A 147 11.96 12.00 4.44
N ARG A 148 10.93 12.09 5.28
CA ARG A 148 10.95 11.49 6.61
C ARG A 148 10.96 9.96 6.53
N GLN A 149 10.15 9.37 5.65
CA GLN A 149 10.11 7.92 5.47
C GLN A 149 11.44 7.37 4.94
N ILE A 150 12.12 8.08 4.02
CA ILE A 150 13.47 7.70 3.58
C ILE A 150 14.43 7.60 4.77
N LYS A 151 14.48 8.64 5.62
CA LYS A 151 15.35 8.66 6.79
C LYS A 151 15.05 7.50 7.74
N LEU A 152 13.76 7.27 8.02
CA LEU A 152 13.33 6.15 8.87
C LEU A 152 13.74 4.80 8.30
N LEU A 153 13.57 4.57 6.99
CA LEU A 153 13.99 3.30 6.37
C LEU A 153 15.51 3.10 6.46
N MET A 154 16.29 4.15 6.23
CA MET A 154 17.74 4.09 6.37
C MET A 154 18.17 3.78 7.81
N GLU A 155 17.50 4.36 8.81
CA GLU A 155 17.72 4.03 10.23
C GLU A 155 17.37 2.57 10.57
N ARG A 156 16.55 1.91 9.74
CA ARG A 156 16.17 0.48 9.87
C ARG A 156 17.01 -0.44 8.99
N GLY A 157 18.10 0.06 8.42
CA GLY A 157 19.08 -0.73 7.68
C GLY A 157 18.83 -0.87 6.18
N PHE A 158 17.83 -0.17 5.64
CA PHE A 158 17.66 -0.07 4.18
C PHE A 158 18.78 0.80 3.59
N THR A 159 19.22 0.47 2.38
CA THR A 159 20.07 1.39 1.64
C THR A 159 19.27 2.63 1.25
N ARG A 160 19.98 3.75 1.01
CA ARG A 160 19.35 4.96 0.47
C ARG A 160 18.59 4.67 -0.83
N GLU A 161 19.19 3.88 -1.71
CA GLU A 161 18.59 3.49 -2.99
C GLU A 161 17.26 2.76 -2.80
N GLN A 162 17.20 1.78 -1.87
CA GLN A 162 15.96 1.09 -1.54
C GLN A 162 14.92 2.03 -0.92
N ALA A 163 15.34 2.89 0.01
CA ALA A 163 14.43 3.83 0.67
C ALA A 163 13.81 4.84 -0.33
N GLU A 164 14.64 5.35 -1.24
CA GLU A 164 14.24 6.27 -2.30
C GLU A 164 13.46 5.59 -3.44
N TYR A 165 13.64 4.28 -3.62
CA TYR A 165 12.80 3.46 -4.49
C TYR A 165 11.34 3.47 -4.00
N TYR A 166 11.14 3.26 -2.70
CA TYR A 166 9.80 3.33 -2.10
C TYR A 166 9.27 4.75 -1.97
N PHE A 167 10.11 5.77 -1.80
CA PHE A 167 9.64 7.15 -1.58
C PHE A 167 10.33 8.16 -2.51
N PRO A 168 10.07 8.11 -3.83
CA PRO A 168 10.82 8.90 -4.82
C PRO A 168 10.63 10.41 -4.69
N ASP A 169 9.47 10.86 -4.21
CA ASP A 169 9.15 12.28 -4.01
C ASP A 169 9.93 12.92 -2.85
N GLY A 170 10.69 12.11 -2.11
CA GLY A 170 11.56 12.55 -1.03
C GLY A 170 13.05 12.62 -1.40
N LYS A 171 13.41 12.29 -2.65
CA LYS A 171 14.80 12.40 -3.14
C LYS A 171 15.27 13.86 -3.05
N GLU A 172 16.50 14.08 -2.58
CA GLU A 172 17.18 15.37 -2.57
C GLU A 172 18.11 15.50 -3.79
#